data_AF-A0A150WNW9-F1
#
_entry.id   AF-A0A150WNW9-F1
#
_cell.length_a   1.000
_cell.length_b   1.000
_cell.length_c   1.000
_cell.angle_alpha   90.00
_cell.angle_beta   90.00
_cell.angle_gamma   90.00
#
_symmetry.space_group_name_H-M   'P 1'
#
loop_
_entity.id
_entity.type
_entity.pdbx_description
1 polymer ?
#
loop_
_entity_poly.entity_id
_entity_poly.type
_entity_poly.pdbx_seq_one_letter_code
_entity_poly.pdbx_strand_id
1 'polypeptide(L)'
;MKKKLIKNQSGQGLVEYLIIVAIVAVGSIAVIKAVGGNINVQFANVAQALGGKESRKKDAHEVTETMYKKRDFGSFFEGAVNSKSNKDQ
;
A
#
# COMPACT_ATOMS: atom_id res chain seq x y z
N MET A 1 30.09 36.77 31.21
CA MET A 1 28.82 36.04 31.52
C MET A 1 28.52 35.09 30.36
N LYS A 2 28.55 33.77 30.59
CA LYS A 2 28.20 32.78 29.56
C LYS A 2 26.67 32.69 29.46
N LYS A 3 26.08 33.06 28.32
CA LYS A 3 24.64 32.89 28.05
C LYS A 3 24.30 31.41 28.13
N LYS A 4 23.53 31.02 29.14
CA LYS A 4 23.00 29.66 29.28
C LYS A 4 21.97 29.49 28.16
N LEU A 5 22.27 28.65 27.18
CA LEU A 5 21.30 28.27 26.14
C LEU A 5 20.12 27.59 26.84
N ILE A 6 18.95 28.22 26.79
CA ILE A 6 17.72 27.66 27.35
C ILE A 6 17.40 26.40 26.52
N LYS A 7 17.64 25.23 27.10
CA LYS A 7 17.30 23.94 26.47
C LYS A 7 15.82 23.69 26.73
N ASN A 8 14.96 24.06 25.78
CA ASN A 8 13.53 23.77 25.88
C ASN A 8 13.31 22.26 25.67
N GLN A 9 12.93 21.56 26.73
CA GLN A 9 12.65 20.11 26.70
C GLN A 9 11.14 19.81 26.67
N SER A 10 10.29 20.85 26.72
CA SER A 10 8.86 20.69 26.55
C SER A 10 8.57 20.23 25.12
N GLY A 11 8.01 19.03 24.97
CA GLY A 11 7.68 18.43 23.67
C GLY A 11 8.77 17.54 23.05
N GLN A 12 9.94 17.38 23.68
CA GLN A 12 11.00 16.50 23.17
C GLN A 12 10.51 15.05 22.99
N GLY A 13 9.76 14.52 23.98
CA GLY A 13 9.17 13.18 23.87
C GLY A 13 8.10 13.10 22.78
N LEU A 14 7.26 14.12 22.62
CA LEU A 14 6.18 14.11 21.63
C LEU A 14 6.72 14.10 20.19
N VAL A 15 7.77 14.87 19.91
CA VAL A 15 8.41 14.90 18.59
C VAL A 15 9.12 13.57 18.29
N GLU A 16 9.77 12.96 19.28
CA GLU A 16 10.43 11.66 19.10
C GLU A 16 9.43 10.55 18.76
N TYR A 17 8.29 10.49 19.46
CA TYR A 17 7.22 9.55 19.13
C TYR A 17 6.65 9.82 17.74
N LEU A 18 6.47 11.08 17.33
CA LEU A 18 5.99 11.41 15.98
C LEU A 18 6.96 10.95 14.89
N ILE A 19 8.27 11.07 15.10
CA ILE A 19 9.29 10.59 14.15
C ILE A 19 9.23 9.07 14.04
N ILE A 20 9.15 8.34 15.15
CA ILE A 20 9.03 6.88 15.15
C ILE A 20 7.75 6.44 14.42
N VAL A 21 6.61 7.08 14.74
CA VAL A 21 5.32 6.80 14.09
C VAL A 21 5.39 7.04 12.59
N ALA A 22 6.04 8.12 12.14
CA ALA A 22 6.20 8.41 10.72
C ALA A 22 6.99 7.31 9.99
N ILE A 23 8.08 6.81 10.58
CA ILE A 23 8.89 5.73 9.99
C ILE A 23 8.09 4.43 9.90
N VAL A 24 7.40 4.05 11.00
CA VAL A 24 6.57 2.84 11.03
C VAL A 24 5.41 2.95 10.02
N ALA A 25 4.79 4.13 9.90
CA ALA A 25 3.71 4.36 8.94
C ALA A 25 4.18 4.13 7.51
N VAL A 26 5.32 4.68 7.11
CA VAL A 26 5.89 4.48 5.76
C VAL A 26 6.24 3.01 5.52
N GLY A 27 6.87 2.33 6.48
CA GLY A 27 7.19 0.90 6.36
C GLY A 27 5.93 0.02 6.24
N SER A 28 4.87 0.37 6.97
CA SER A 28 3.61 -0.38 6.99
C SER A 28 2.89 -0.36 5.63
N ILE A 29 3.07 0.69 4.82
CA ILE A 29 2.47 0.78 3.47
C ILE A 29 2.92 -0.40 2.59
N ALA A 30 4.21 -0.78 2.64
CA ALA A 30 4.73 -1.89 1.84
C ALA A 30 4.13 -3.25 2.26
N VAL A 31 4.05 -3.48 3.57
CA VAL A 31 3.47 -4.71 4.15
C VAL A 31 1.99 -4.83 3.78
N ILE A 32 1.22 -3.75 3.95
CA ILE A 32 -0.22 -3.74 3.64
C ILE A 32 -0.45 -3.98 2.13
N LYS A 33 0.39 -3.44 1.25
CA LYS A 33 0.29 -3.70 -0.20
C LYS A 33 0.48 -5.19 -0.53
N ALA A 34 1.46 -5.85 0.09
CA ALA A 34 1.71 -7.29 -0.12
C ALA A 34 0.55 -8.14 0.43
N VAL A 35 0.13 -7.87 1.67
CA VAL A 35 -0.96 -8.60 2.33
C VAL A 35 -2.30 -8.38 1.59
N GLY A 36 -2.60 -7.17 1.13
CA GLY A 36 -3.80 -6.84 0.36
C GLY A 36 -3.87 -7.56 -1.00
N GLY A 37 -2.71 -7.85 -1.60
CA GLY A 37 -2.61 -8.74 -2.77
C GLY A 37 -3.17 -10.13 -2.47
N ASN A 38 -2.68 -10.75 -1.40
CA ASN A 38 -3.07 -12.08 -0.98
C ASN A 38 -4.54 -12.16 -0.53
N ILE A 39 -5.02 -11.15 0.20
CA ILE A 39 -6.43 -11.07 0.62
C ILE A 39 -7.35 -11.03 -0.59
N ASN A 40 -7.02 -10.25 -1.63
CA ASN A 40 -7.85 -10.20 -2.84
C ASN A 40 -7.95 -11.56 -3.55
N VAL A 41 -6.83 -12.30 -3.63
CA VAL A 41 -6.83 -13.65 -4.23
C VAL A 41 -7.71 -14.60 -3.41
N GLN A 42 -7.65 -14.54 -2.08
CA GLN A 42 -8.51 -15.35 -1.22
C GLN A 42 -9.99 -15.02 -1.41
N PHE A 43 -10.37 -13.74 -1.45
CA PHE A 43 -11.74 -13.33 -1.74
C PHE A 43 -12.21 -13.79 -3.13
N ALA A 44 -11.35 -13.70 -4.14
CA ALA A 44 -11.66 -14.19 -5.49
C ALA A 44 -11.88 -15.72 -5.50
N ASN A 45 -11.12 -16.48 -4.71
CA ASN A 45 -11.30 -17.92 -4.58
C ASN A 45 -12.61 -18.26 -3.86
N VAL A 46 -12.96 -17.54 -2.79
CA VAL A 46 -14.24 -17.70 -2.08
C VAL A 46 -15.41 -17.37 -3.02
N ALA A 47 -15.33 -16.28 -3.78
CA ALA A 47 -16.37 -15.90 -4.73
C ALA A 47 -16.54 -16.92 -5.86
N GLN A 48 -15.44 -17.51 -6.36
CA GLN A 48 -15.48 -18.58 -7.35
C GLN A 48 -16.11 -19.87 -6.80
N ALA A 49 -15.75 -20.26 -5.59
CA ALA A 49 -16.33 -21.42 -4.92
C ALA A 49 -17.84 -21.25 -4.67
N LEU A 50 -18.25 -20.07 -4.21
CA LEU A 50 -19.67 -19.73 -4.02
C LEU A 50 -20.44 -19.67 -5.35
N GLY A 51 -19.79 -19.20 -6.42
CA GLY A 51 -20.36 -19.11 -7.76
C GLY A 51 -20.47 -20.44 -8.51
N GLY A 52 -20.15 -21.57 -7.87
CA GLY A 52 -20.32 -22.91 -8.45
C GLY A 52 -19.37 -23.24 -9.62
N LYS A 53 -18.36 -22.39 -9.89
CA LYS A 53 -17.35 -22.66 -10.91
C LYS A 53 -16.25 -23.50 -10.30
N GLU A 54 -16.35 -24.82 -10.44
CA GLU A 54 -15.27 -25.73 -10.09
C GLU A 54 -14.14 -25.55 -11.10
N SER A 55 -13.13 -24.75 -10.75
CA SER A 55 -11.96 -24.55 -11.62
C SER A 55 -10.75 -24.19 -10.77
N ARG A 56 -9.83 -25.16 -10.69
CA ARG A 56 -8.44 -25.12 -10.20
C ARG A 56 -8.13 -23.99 -9.22
N LYS A 57 -7.93 -24.35 -7.94
CA LYS A 57 -7.37 -23.47 -6.90
C LYS A 57 -6.30 -22.60 -7.54
N LYS A 58 -6.57 -21.29 -7.67
CA LYS A 58 -5.55 -20.37 -8.11
C LYS A 58 -4.55 -20.31 -6.97
N ASP A 59 -3.42 -20.98 -7.15
CA ASP A 59 -2.30 -20.90 -6.23
C ASP A 59 -1.98 -19.42 -6.04
N ALA A 60 -1.81 -19.03 -4.77
CA ALA A 60 -1.38 -17.69 -4.42
C ALA A 60 -0.11 -17.43 -5.22
N HIS A 61 -0.22 -16.53 -6.22
CA HIS A 61 0.92 -16.25 -7.08
C HIS A 61 2.05 -15.77 -6.16
N GLU A 62 3.18 -16.46 -6.23
CA GLU A 62 4.45 -16.01 -5.68
C GLU A 62 4.59 -14.54 -6.06
N VAL A 63 4.89 -13.68 -5.08
CA VAL A 63 4.84 -12.23 -5.21
C VAL A 63 5.76 -11.77 -6.34
N THR A 64 5.23 -11.76 -7.56
CA THR A 64 5.95 -11.38 -8.77
C THR A 64 5.83 -9.86 -8.91
N GLU A 65 6.90 -9.19 -9.32
CA GLU A 65 6.99 -7.72 -9.44
C GLU A 65 5.77 -7.05 -10.11
N THR A 66 5.09 -7.77 -10.99
CA THR A 66 3.89 -7.32 -11.73
C THR A 66 2.70 -6.98 -10.83
N MET A 67 2.63 -7.52 -9.61
CA MET A 67 1.58 -7.22 -8.63
C MET A 67 1.79 -5.87 -7.91
N TYR A 68 3.05 -5.45 -7.70
CA TYR A 68 3.35 -4.15 -7.11
C TYR A 68 3.17 -3.01 -8.11
N LYS A 69 3.52 -3.24 -9.38
CA LYS A 69 3.44 -2.21 -10.44
C LYS A 69 2.00 -1.84 -10.86
N LYS A 70 1.00 -2.69 -10.57
CA LYS A 70 -0.38 -2.51 -11.09
C LYS A 70 -1.40 -1.96 -10.09
N ARG A 71 -1.06 -1.77 -8.81
CA ARG A 71 -2.01 -1.39 -7.75
C ARG A 71 -1.63 -0.10 -7.03
N ASP A 72 -0.94 0.80 -7.72
CA ASP A 72 -0.53 2.08 -7.15
C ASP A 72 -1.26 3.23 -7.84
N PHE A 73 -1.21 4.43 -7.26
CA PHE A 73 -1.84 5.61 -7.84
C PHE A 73 -1.41 5.86 -9.29
N GLY A 74 -0.19 5.46 -9.65
CA GLY A 74 0.30 5.48 -11.03
C GLY A 74 -0.62 4.73 -12.01
N SER A 75 -1.10 3.52 -11.67
CA SER A 75 -2.00 2.77 -12.56
C SER A 75 -3.43 3.33 -12.61
N PHE A 76 -3.88 3.99 -11.54
CA PHE A 76 -5.15 4.72 -11.56
C PHE A 76 -5.06 5.97 -12.44
N PHE A 77 -3.94 6.69 -12.36
CA PHE A 77 -3.69 7.86 -13.19
C PHE A 77 -3.47 7.48 -14.66
N GLU A 78 -2.66 6.46 -14.93
CA GLU A 78 -2.45 5.88 -16.26
C GLU A 78 -3.80 5.45 -16.86
N GLY A 79 -4.63 4.74 -16.10
CA GLY A 79 -5.96 4.34 -16.55
C GLY A 79 -6.89 5.53 -16.86
N ALA A 80 -6.83 6.60 -16.06
CA ALA A 80 -7.63 7.80 -16.27
C ALA A 80 -7.15 8.64 -17.48
N VAL A 81 -5.83 8.73 -17.69
CA VAL A 81 -5.23 9.45 -18.81
C VAL A 81 -5.42 8.68 -20.11
N ASN A 82 -5.19 7.37 -20.11
CA ASN A 82 -5.27 6.53 -21.29
C ASN A 82 -6.75 6.29 -21.71
N SER A 83 -7.69 6.30 -20.76
CA SER A 83 -9.14 6.38 -21.02
C SER A 83 -9.54 7.61 -21.87
N LYS A 84 -8.83 8.72 -21.73
CA LYS A 84 -9.06 9.93 -22.52
C LYS A 84 -8.54 9.79 -23.96
N SER A 85 -7.37 9.16 -24.14
CA SER A 85 -6.76 8.96 -25.47
C SER A 85 -7.54 8.01 -26.38
N ASN A 86 -8.29 7.05 -25.81
CA ASN A 86 -9.10 6.10 -26.58
C ASN A 86 -10.50 6.65 -26.95
N LYS A 87 -10.78 7.92 -26.65
CA LYS A 87 -12.05 8.60 -27.00
C LYS A 87 -11.92 9.50 -28.24
N ASP A 88 -10.69 9.69 -28.73
CA ASP A 88 -10.36 10.53 -29.89
C ASP A 88 -9.91 9.69 -31.12
N GLN A 89 -10.23 8.38 -31.15
CA GLN A 89 -10.18 7.52 -32.34
C GLN A 89 -11.57 6.95 -32.64
#